data_AF-A0A0E9Q0F0-F1
#
_entry.id   AF-A0A0E9Q0F0-F1
#
_cell.length_a   1.000
_cell.length_b   1.000
_cell.length_c   1.000
_cell.angle_alpha   90.00
_cell.angle_beta   90.00
_cell.angle_gamma   90.00
#
_symmetry.space_group_name_H-M   'P 1'
#
loop_
_entity.id
_entity.type
_entity.pdbx_description
1 polymer ?
#
loop_
_entity_poly.entity_id
_entity_poly.type
_entity_poly.pdbx_seq_one_letter_code
_entity_poly.pdbx_strand_id
1 'polypeptide(L)'
;MATRQSFTDSDTADEAVRATCDDASICKRFATSKSYWKDPYIQYFVRQIGERKAPEINRGYYARVQGVNHLLDSFLRKNKTM
;
A
#
# COMPACT_ATOMS: atom_id res chain seq x y z
N MET A 1 -16.80 15.29 32.20
CA MET A 1 -15.96 14.08 32.27
C MET A 1 -16.31 13.22 31.07
N ALA A 2 -15.43 13.09 30.07
CA ALA A 2 -15.68 12.23 28.92
C ALA A 2 -15.63 10.77 29.39
N THR A 3 -16.76 10.07 29.27
CA THR A 3 -16.89 8.65 29.62
C THR A 3 -15.86 7.87 28.80
N ARG A 4 -14.97 7.14 29.49
CA ARG A 4 -13.98 6.28 28.85
C ARG A 4 -14.73 5.13 28.19
N GLN A 5 -14.91 5.20 26.87
CA GLN A 5 -15.60 4.18 26.12
C GLN A 5 -14.78 2.89 26.21
N SER A 6 -15.34 1.83 26.78
CA SER A 6 -14.69 0.52 26.86
C SER A 6 -14.65 -0.06 25.45
N PHE A 7 -13.47 -0.10 24.84
CA PHE A 7 -13.27 -0.76 23.55
C PHE A 7 -13.63 -2.24 23.69
N THR A 8 -14.47 -2.73 22.79
CA THR A 8 -14.72 -4.18 22.65
C THR A 8 -13.57 -4.80 21.86
N ASP A 9 -13.31 -6.10 22.02
CA ASP A 9 -12.24 -6.80 21.26
C ASP A 9 -12.39 -6.60 19.73
N SER A 10 -13.62 -6.39 19.26
CA SER A 10 -13.94 -6.05 17.86
C SER A 10 -13.35 -4.71 17.42
N ASP A 11 -13.41 -3.68 18.27
CA ASP A 11 -12.92 -2.34 17.92
C ASP A 11 -11.40 -2.31 17.77
N THR A 12 -10.70 -3.07 18.62
CA THR A 12 -9.24 -3.26 18.55
C THR A 12 -8.84 -4.05 17.31
N ALA A 13 -9.58 -5.10 16.95
CA ALA A 13 -9.33 -5.86 15.73
C ALA A 13 -9.49 -5.00 14.47
N ASP A 14 -10.54 -4.19 14.40
CA ASP A 14 -10.78 -3.29 13.27
C ASP A 14 -9.71 -2.21 13.17
N GLU A 15 -9.20 -1.72 14.30
CA GLU A 15 -8.07 -0.78 14.31
C GLU A 15 -6.79 -1.40 13.75
N ALA A 16 -6.49 -2.64 14.13
CA ALA A 16 -5.37 -3.39 13.56
C ALA A 16 -5.52 -3.59 12.05
N VAL A 17 -6.73 -3.89 11.56
CA VAL A 17 -7.01 -4.01 10.12
C VAL A 17 -6.76 -2.68 9.40
N ARG A 18 -7.24 -1.56 9.95
CA ARG A 18 -7.01 -0.22 9.37
C ARG A 18 -5.51 0.12 9.29
N ALA A 19 -4.75 -0.19 10.33
CA ALA A 19 -3.30 0.06 10.37
C ALA A 19 -2.53 -0.65 9.24
N THR A 20 -3.00 -1.83 8.79
CA THR A 20 -2.35 -2.54 7.67
C THR A 20 -2.37 -1.74 6.36
N CYS A 21 -3.37 -0.88 6.17
CA CYS A 21 -3.46 -0.01 5.00
C CYS A 21 -2.34 1.04 5.02
N ASP A 22 -2.10 1.65 6.18
CA ASP A 22 -1.04 2.64 6.37
C ASP A 22 0.33 2.00 6.14
N ASP A 23 0.57 0.83 6.72
CA ASP A 23 1.81 0.07 6.53
C ASP A 23 2.08 -0.26 5.05
N ALA A 24 1.05 -0.73 4.34
CA ALA A 24 1.17 -1.04 2.92
C ALA A 24 1.46 0.21 2.09
N SER A 25 0.84 1.34 2.43
CA SER A 25 1.02 2.61 1.75
C SER A 25 2.41 3.18 1.98
N ILE A 26 2.95 3.08 3.20
CA ILE A 26 4.33 3.46 3.54
C ILE A 26 5.34 2.59 2.79
N CYS A 27 5.16 1.27 2.75
CA CYS A 27 6.08 0.38 2.03
C CYS A 27 6.12 0.68 0.53
N LYS A 28 4.95 0.92 -0.09
CA LYS A 28 4.87 1.34 -1.49
C LYS A 28 5.54 2.69 -1.73
N ARG A 29 5.30 3.67 -0.85
CA ARG A 29 5.91 5.00 -0.93
C ARG A 29 7.43 4.97 -0.81
N PHE A 30 7.96 4.13 0.09
CA PHE A 30 9.40 3.94 0.22
C PHE A 30 10.00 3.31 -1.04
N ALA A 31 9.39 2.24 -1.56
CA ALA A 31 9.88 1.57 -2.77
C ALA A 31 9.85 2.49 -4.01
N THR A 32 8.83 3.33 -4.19
CA THR A 32 8.78 4.31 -5.30
C THR A 32 9.84 5.39 -5.17
N SER A 33 10.15 5.84 -3.94
CA SER A 33 11.26 6.77 -3.68
C SER A 33 12.63 6.17 -4.01
N LYS A 34 12.75 4.84 -4.03
CA LYS A 34 13.93 4.08 -4.46
C LYS A 34 13.85 3.64 -5.92
N SER A 35 12.92 4.19 -6.68
CA SER A 35 12.75 3.96 -8.11
C SER A 35 12.46 2.51 -8.51
N TYR A 36 11.89 1.70 -7.61
CA TYR A 36 11.42 0.35 -7.99
C TYR A 36 10.32 0.43 -9.07
N TRP A 37 9.44 1.43 -8.99
CA TRP A 37 8.55 1.82 -10.08
C TRP A 37 8.24 3.31 -9.99
N LYS A 38 7.65 3.86 -11.06
CA LYS A 38 7.25 5.27 -11.12
C LYS A 38 5.80 5.42 -10.67
N ASP A 39 5.60 6.19 -9.60
CA ASP A 39 4.28 6.60 -9.11
C ASP A 39 4.37 8.05 -8.64
N PRO A 40 3.93 9.02 -9.46
CA PRO A 40 3.95 10.43 -9.08
C PRO A 40 2.81 10.82 -8.13
N TYR A 41 1.89 9.91 -7.82
CA TYR A 41 0.64 10.20 -7.11
C TYR A 41 0.67 9.77 -5.65
N ILE A 42 1.38 8.69 -5.31
CA ILE A 42 1.45 8.16 -3.93
C ILE A 42 1.96 9.17 -2.89
N GLN A 43 2.63 10.23 -3.33
CA GLN A 43 3.07 11.33 -2.45
C GLN A 43 1.95 12.10 -1.77
N TYR A 44 0.78 12.15 -2.40
CA TYR A 44 -0.35 12.91 -1.87
C TYR A 44 -1.11 12.14 -0.79
N PHE A 45 -0.87 10.83 -0.67
CA PHE A 45 -1.57 9.94 0.26
C PHE A 45 -0.72 9.54 1.47
N VAL A 46 0.61 9.61 1.37
CA VAL A 46 1.53 9.18 2.43
C VAL A 46 2.61 10.23 2.66
N ARG A 47 2.64 10.80 3.86
CA ARG A 47 3.53 11.93 4.21
C ARG A 47 4.98 11.51 4.50
N GLN A 48 5.23 10.31 5.01
CA GLN A 48 6.55 9.92 5.54
C GLN A 48 7.30 8.94 4.62
N ILE A 49 8.60 9.18 4.43
CA ILE A 49 9.61 8.24 3.87
C ILE A 49 10.60 7.83 4.99
N GLY A 50 10.20 7.99 6.26
CA GLY A 50 11.13 7.98 7.40
C GLY A 50 11.74 6.61 7.69
N GLU A 51 10.98 5.54 7.49
CA GLU A 51 11.46 4.19 7.78
C GLU A 51 12.06 3.51 6.57
N ARG A 52 13.34 3.14 6.69
CA ARG A 52 13.99 2.27 5.71
C ARG A 52 13.35 0.89 5.75
N LYS A 53 12.86 0.42 4.60
CA LYS A 53 12.41 -0.98 4.44
C LYS A 53 13.55 -1.82 3.87
N ALA A 54 13.65 -3.07 4.32
CA ALA A 54 14.67 -4.00 3.85
C ALA A 54 14.54 -4.25 2.33
N PRO A 55 15.64 -4.51 1.60
CA PRO A 55 15.60 -4.65 0.14
C PRO A 55 14.60 -5.71 -0.36
N GLU A 56 14.46 -6.83 0.33
CA GLU A 56 13.53 -7.91 0.03
C GLU A 56 12.07 -7.47 0.12
N ILE A 57 11.73 -6.59 1.05
CA ILE A 57 10.39 -6.01 1.16
C ILE A 57 10.08 -5.18 -0.09
N ASN A 58 11.01 -4.33 -0.51
CA ASN A 58 10.83 -3.51 -1.71
C ASN A 58 10.71 -4.37 -2.98
N ARG A 59 11.52 -5.42 -3.10
CA ARG A 59 11.43 -6.40 -4.20
C ARG A 59 10.08 -7.12 -4.20
N GLY A 60 9.58 -7.53 -3.04
CA GLY A 60 8.26 -8.14 -2.90
C GLY A 60 7.13 -7.22 -3.33
N TYR A 61 7.14 -5.96 -2.88
CA TYR A 61 6.15 -4.96 -3.31
C TYR A 61 6.24 -4.65 -4.80
N TYR A 62 7.44 -4.58 -5.37
CA TYR A 62 7.62 -4.42 -6.81
C TYR A 62 6.98 -5.58 -7.58
N ALA A 63 7.31 -6.82 -7.22
CA ALA A 63 6.73 -8.00 -7.86
C ALA A 63 5.20 -8.01 -7.77
N ARG A 64 4.65 -7.66 -6.60
CA ARG A 64 3.20 -7.53 -6.38
C ARG A 64 2.57 -6.49 -7.30
N VAL A 65 3.14 -5.28 -7.37
CA VAL A 65 2.62 -4.18 -8.20
C VAL A 65 2.70 -4.54 -9.68
N GLN A 66 3.85 -5.05 -10.15
CA GLN A 66 4.02 -5.44 -11.55
C GLN A 66 3.11 -6.61 -11.94
N GLY A 67 2.93 -7.59 -11.07
CA GLY A 67 2.05 -8.73 -11.32
C GLY A 67 0.59 -8.29 -11.52
N VAL A 68 0.07 -7.44 -10.65
CA VAL A 68 -1.31 -6.92 -10.80
C VAL A 68 -1.43 -6.05 -12.05
N ASN A 69 -0.47 -5.15 -12.30
CA ASN A 69 -0.49 -4.30 -13.50
C ASN A 69 -0.44 -5.13 -14.78
N HIS A 70 0.38 -6.19 -14.83
CA HIS A 70 0.46 -7.08 -15.98
C HIS A 70 -0.88 -7.75 -16.30
N LEU A 71 -1.61 -8.20 -15.28
CA LEU A 71 -2.94 -8.79 -15.45
C LEU A 71 -3.97 -7.75 -15.92
N LEU A 72 -3.97 -6.56 -15.31
CA LEU A 72 -4.84 -5.45 -15.71
C LEU A 72 -4.59 -5.02 -17.16
N ASP A 73 -3.34 -4.81 -17.54
CA ASP A 73 -2.97 -4.43 -18.91
C ASP A 73 -3.38 -5.52 -19.91
N SER A 74 -3.20 -6.80 -19.55
CA SER A 74 -3.60 -7.93 -20.40
C SER A 74 -5.11 -7.97 -20.59
N PHE A 75 -5.87 -7.75 -19.51
CA PHE A 75 -7.32 -7.67 -19.57
C PHE A 75 -7.78 -6.50 -20.44
N LEU A 76 -7.24 -5.29 -20.21
CA LEU A 76 -7.59 -4.10 -20.98
C LEU A 76 -7.21 -4.21 -22.46
N ARG A 77 -6.05 -4.80 -22.79
CA ARG A 77 -5.65 -5.05 -24.18
C ARG A 77 -6.63 -5.98 -24.90
N LYS A 78 -7.06 -7.07 -24.27
CA LYS A 78 -8.02 -8.00 -24.87
C LYS A 78 -9.39 -7.36 -25.12
N ASN A 79 -9.80 -6.41 -24.28
CA ASN A 79 -11.11 -5.75 -24.40
C ASN A 79 -11.07 -4.46 -25.23
N LYS A 80 -9.90 -3.97 -25.67
CA LYS A 80 -9.75 -2.77 -26.52
C LYS A 80 -10.12 -3.01 -28.00
N THR A 81 -10.41 -4.25 -28.38
CA THR A 81 -10.70 -4.66 -29.76
C THR A 81 -12.18 -5.01 -29.99
N MET A 82 -13.06 -4.72 -29.03
CA MET A 82 -14.51 -4.56 -29.26
C MET A 82 -14.83 -3.09 -29.48
#